data_AF-A0A660XJT4-F1
#
_entry.id   AF-A0A660XJT4-F1
#
_cell.length_a   1.000
_cell.length_b   1.000
_cell.length_c   1.000
_cell.angle_alpha   90.00
_cell.angle_beta   90.00
_cell.angle_gamma   90.00
#
_symmetry.space_group_name_H-M   'P 1'
#
loop_
_entity.id
_entity.type
_entity.pdbx_description
1 polymer ?
#
loop_
_entity_poly.entity_id
_entity_poly.type
_entity_poly.pdbx_seq_one_letter_code
_entity_poly.pdbx_strand_id
1 'polypeptide(L)' 'MFVVDIPELSGCAAHGKSKKEAVVNAESAIGLWIKTAKEDGIKIPEPRGRLMFA' A
#
# COMPACT_ATOMS: atom_id res chain seq x y z
N MET A 1 -13.86 9.95 5.46
CA MET A 1 -12.39 9.88 5.32
C MET A 1 -12.00 8.43 5.55
N PHE A 2 -11.46 7.77 4.54
CA PHE A 2 -11.01 6.38 4.64
C PHE A 2 -9.49 6.35 4.52
N VAL A 3 -8.86 5.54 5.37
CA VAL A 3 -7.42 5.32 5.37
C VAL A 3 -7.20 3.83 5.19
N VAL A 4 -6.28 3.50 4.29
CA VAL A 4 -5.82 2.15 4.00
C VAL A 4 -4.36 2.13 4.44
N ASP A 5 -4.08 1.41 5.52
CA ASP A 5 -2.71 1.07 5.90
C ASP A 5 -2.34 -0.28 5.29
N ILE A 6 -1.09 -0.41 4.87
CA ILE A 6 -0.55 -1.66 4.33
C ILE A 6 0.48 -2.14 5.36
N PRO A 7 0.11 -3.06 6.27
CA PRO A 7 1.01 -3.50 7.33
C PRO A 7 2.27 -4.19 6.78
N GLU A 8 2.19 -4.69 5.55
CA GLU A 8 3.30 -5.34 4.84
C GLU A 8 4.35 -4.34 4.35
N LEU A 9 3.94 -3.11 4.06
CA LEU A 9 4.80 -2.04 3.60
C LEU A 9 4.90 -1.02 4.71
N SER A 10 5.83 -1.22 5.65
CA SER A 10 6.02 -0.31 6.79
C SER A 10 6.14 1.14 6.31
N GLY A 11 5.13 1.95 6.62
CA GLY A 11 5.04 3.37 6.24
C GLY A 11 4.21 3.68 4.97
N CYS A 12 3.70 2.67 4.25
CA CYS A 12 2.81 2.90 3.11
C CYS A 12 1.35 2.95 3.60
N ALA A 13 0.80 4.15 3.63
CA ALA A 13 -0.61 4.39 3.90
C ALA A 13 -1.19 5.32 2.83
N ALA A 14 -2.41 5.01 2.40
CA ALA A 14 -3.14 5.83 1.46
C ALA A 14 -4.48 6.25 2.06
N HIS A 15 -4.99 7.39 1.62
CA HIS A 15 -6.25 7.92 2.08
C HIS A 15 -7.14 8.31 0.91
N GLY A 16 -8.44 8.29 1.12
CA GLY A 16 -9.42 8.69 0.12
C GLY A 16 -10.74 9.13 0.76
N LYS A 17 -11.56 9.84 -0.01
CA LYS A 17 -12.88 10.29 0.43
C LYS A 17 -13.87 9.13 0.54
N SER A 18 -13.63 8.06 -0.23
CA SER A 18 -14.42 6.82 -0.26
C SER A 18 -13.52 5.59 -0.18
N LYS A 19 -14.04 4.44 0.26
CA LYS A 19 -13.30 3.16 0.30
C LYS A 19 -12.60 2.86 -1.04
N LYS A 20 -13.33 3.01 -2.14
CA LYS A 20 -12.82 2.76 -3.50
C LYS A 20 -11.66 3.70 -3.87
N GLU A 21 -11.79 4.98 -3.51
CA GLU A 21 -10.76 6.00 -3.77
C GLU A 21 -9.51 5.76 -2.92
N ALA A 22 -9.68 5.36 -1.66
CA ALA A 22 -8.57 5.02 -0.78
C ALA A 22 -7.79 3.79 -1.28
N VAL A 23 -8.48 2.79 -1.84
CA VAL A 23 -7.85 1.62 -2.47
C VAL A 23 -7.09 1.99 -3.74
N VAL A 24 -7.69 2.78 -4.64
CA VAL A 24 -7.00 3.24 -5.87
C VAL A 24 -5.73 4.04 -5.53
N ASN A 25 -5.81 4.90 -4.51
CA ASN A 25 -4.64 5.63 -4.03
C ASN A 25 -3.60 4.69 -3.39
N ALA A 26 -4.03 3.64 -2.69
CA ALA A 26 -3.15 2.62 -2.14
C ALA A 26 -2.41 1.85 -3.24
N GLU A 27 -3.10 1.43 -4.30
CA GLU A 27 -2.47 0.74 -5.45
C GLU A 27 -1.38 1.60 -6.11
N SER A 28 -1.64 2.90 -6.27
CA SER A 28 -0.66 3.85 -6.80
C SER A 28 0.55 4.02 -5.86
N ALA A 29 0.29 4.16 -4.56
CA ALA A 29 1.33 4.30 -3.54
C ALA A 29 2.21 3.04 -3.42
N ILE A 30 1.62 1.85 -3.53
CA ILE A 30 2.33 0.56 -3.55
C ILE A 30 3.32 0.51 -4.70
N GLY A 31 2.90 0.90 -5.91
CA GLY A 31 3.78 0.90 -7.08
C GLY A 31 4.98 1.83 -6.93
N LEU A 32 4.74 3.03 -6.40
CA LEU A 32 5.79 3.99 -6.05
C LEU A 32 6.73 3.44 -4.97
N TRP A 33 6.18 2.90 -3.88
CA TRP A 33 6.96 2.34 -2.78
C TRP A 33 7.84 1.19 -3.26
N ILE A 34 7.31 0.26 -4.06
CA ILE A 34 8.07 -0.87 -4.61
C ILE A 34 9.21 -0.38 -5.50
N LYS A 35 8.94 0.61 -6.34
CA LYS A 35 9.96 1.20 -7.21
C LYS A 35 11.09 1.80 -6.36
N THR A 36 10.75 2.65 -5.40
CA THR A 36 11.72 3.25 -4.48
C THR A 36 12.47 2.19 -3.67
N ALA A 37 11.78 1.21 -3.09
CA ALA A 37 12.39 0.13 -2.32
C ALA A 37 13.39 -0.68 -3.16
N LYS A 38 13.09 -0.91 -4.45
CA LYS A 38 14.00 -1.58 -5.37
C LYS A 38 15.24 -0.73 -5.70
N GLU A 39 15.06 0.58 -5.85
CA GLU A 39 16.16 1.54 -6.06
C GLU A 39 17.05 1.67 -4.81
N ASP A 40 16.45 1.63 -3.63
CA ASP A 40 17.10 1.76 -2.33
C ASP A 40 17.71 0.43 -1.83
N GLY A 41 17.48 -0.68 -2.55
CA GLY A 41 17.95 -2.01 -2.18
C GLY A 41 17.25 -2.61 -0.94
N ILE A 42 16.09 -2.07 -0.57
CA ILE A 42 15.26 -2.56 0.52
C ILE A 42 14.62 -3.89 0.07
N LYS A 43 14.73 -4.91 0.92
CA LYS A 43 14.05 -6.19 0.70
C LYS A 43 12.54 -5.97 0.74
N ILE A 44 11.91 -6.09 -0.43
CA ILE A 44 10.45 -6.04 -0.56
C ILE A 44 9.89 -7.30 0.10
N PRO A 45 9.10 -7.18 1.19
CA PRO A 45 8.45 -8.34 1.79
C PRO A 45 7.43 -8.92 0.79
N GLU A 46 7.36 -10.24 0.71
CA GLU A 46 6.35 -10.89 -0.14
C GLU A 46 4.96 -10.55 0.36
N PRO A 47 4.02 -10.19 -0.53
CA PRO A 47 2.65 -9.89 -0.14
C PRO A 47 2.02 -11.16 0.43
N ARG A 48 1.83 -11.21 1.74
CA ARG A 48 0.90 -12.11 2.42
C ARG A 48 -0.49 -11.63 2.05
N GLY A 49 -0.91 -11.99 0.84
CA GLY A 49 -2.24 -11.75 0.30
C GLY A 49 -3.33 -12.16 1.28
N ARG A 50 -3.66 -11.26 2.20
CA ARG A 50 -4.81 -11.34 3.07
C ARG A 50 -5.66 -10.15 2.70
N LEU A 51 -6.26 -10.27 1.52
CA LEU A 51 -7.50 -9.58 1.19
C LEU A 51 -8.58 -10.08 2.17
N MET A 52 -8.54 -9.59 3.41
CA MET A 52 -9.70 -9.59 4.29
C MET A 52 -10.18 -8.14 4.36
N PHE A 53 -10.91 -7.74 3.32
CA PHE A 53 -11.87 -6.66 3.47
C PHE A 53 -13.15 -7.30 4.03
N ALA A 54 -13.36 -7.22 5.34
CA ALA A 54 -14.68 -7.35 5.97
C ALA A 54 -15.04 -5.97 6.55
#